data_AF-A0A7V1D2B5-F1
#
_entry.id   AF-A0A7V1D2B5-F1
#
_cell.length_a   1.000
_cell.length_b   1.000
_cell.length_c   1.000
_cell.angle_alpha   90.00
_cell.angle_beta   90.00
_cell.angle_gamma   90.00
#
_symmetry.space_group_name_H-M   'P 1'
#
loop_
_entity.id
_entity.type
_entity.pdbx_description
1 polymer ?
#
loop_
_entity_poly.entity_id
_entity_poly.type
_entity_poly.pdbx_seq_one_letter_code
_entity_poly.pdbx_strand_id
1 'polypeptide(L)'
;MSICLTISKIDWAITKDVFAIIGTVSAIIIGVIGLNTWRRQLKGTSEYEVAKKAILLTYEVEQAIQGVRNPMLHLPKDEVEAGRQLAAEQKIYSDRFATLENKWAELQTIKLESKVIWDISAADSFNGLRDIIGKLRGGIWLHFWMKGAYAGPGATVDNSAKRKIENDKVVYYTSEDDEFSLKIKHAVEHVENFFKDKVRSK
;
A
#
# COMPACT_ATOMS: atom_id res chain seq x y z
N MET A 1 25.13 -73.99 -5.53
CA MET A 1 24.06 -74.30 -6.51
C MET A 1 22.63 -74.30 -5.94
N SER A 2 22.35 -73.80 -4.72
CA SER A 2 20.95 -73.73 -4.21
C SER A 2 20.26 -72.37 -4.40
N ILE A 3 21.01 -71.27 -4.52
CA ILE A 3 20.42 -69.93 -4.67
C ILE A 3 19.70 -69.80 -6.03
N CYS A 4 20.23 -70.38 -7.11
CA CYS A 4 19.63 -70.33 -8.44
C CYS A 4 18.28 -71.07 -8.54
N LEU A 5 18.08 -72.18 -7.81
CA LEU A 5 16.84 -72.96 -7.81
C LEU A 5 15.72 -72.34 -6.97
N THR A 6 16.09 -71.45 -6.04
CA THR A 6 15.10 -70.77 -5.19
C THR A 6 14.51 -69.54 -5.89
N ILE A 7 15.32 -68.85 -6.71
CA ILE A 7 14.87 -67.74 -7.55
C ILE A 7 13.93 -68.22 -8.67
N SER A 8 14.12 -69.44 -9.21
CA SER A 8 13.26 -69.98 -10.28
C SER A 8 11.87 -70.43 -9.80
N LYS A 9 11.64 -70.54 -8.48
CA LYS A 9 10.32 -70.87 -7.89
C LYS A 9 9.52 -69.63 -7.48
N ILE A 10 10.11 -68.44 -7.60
CA ILE A 10 9.38 -67.19 -7.39
C ILE A 10 8.49 -66.97 -8.61
N ASP A 11 7.20 -66.76 -8.35
CA ASP A 11 6.25 -66.39 -9.39
C ASP A 11 6.51 -64.95 -9.82
N TRP A 12 7.35 -64.80 -10.85
CA TRP A 12 7.83 -63.51 -11.34
C TRP A 12 6.69 -62.64 -11.87
N ALA A 13 5.60 -63.25 -12.33
CA ALA A 13 4.39 -62.55 -12.75
C ALA A 13 3.73 -61.84 -11.55
N ILE A 14 3.48 -62.57 -10.46
CA ILE A 14 2.89 -62.02 -9.23
C ILE A 14 3.79 -60.93 -8.63
N THR A 15 5.10 -61.17 -8.61
CA THR A 15 6.07 -60.22 -8.04
C THR A 15 6.05 -58.90 -8.82
N LYS A 16 6.05 -58.96 -10.17
CA LYS A 16 5.96 -57.78 -11.03
C LYS A 16 4.68 -56.99 -10.78
N ASP A 17 3.54 -57.66 -10.68
CA ASP A 17 2.25 -57.00 -10.48
C ASP A 17 2.17 -56.31 -9.12
N VAL A 18 2.70 -56.92 -8.06
CA VAL A 18 2.78 -56.30 -6.73
C VAL A 18 3.64 -55.03 -6.75
N PHE A 19 4.84 -55.08 -7.36
CA PHE A 19 5.69 -53.88 -7.49
C PHE A 19 5.05 -52.81 -8.37
N ALA A 20 4.33 -53.19 -9.43
CA ALA A 20 3.61 -52.25 -10.29
C ALA A 20 2.48 -51.54 -9.51
N ILE A 21 1.73 -52.27 -8.69
CA ILE A 21 0.69 -51.70 -7.82
C ILE A 21 1.30 -50.74 -6.79
N ILE A 22 2.35 -51.17 -6.07
CA ILE A 22 3.03 -50.33 -5.07
C ILE A 22 3.61 -49.07 -5.73
N GLY A 23 4.26 -49.22 -6.89
CA GLY A 23 4.81 -48.11 -7.66
C GLY A 23 3.73 -47.11 -8.09
N THR A 24 2.60 -47.61 -8.58
CA THR A 24 1.46 -46.78 -8.99
C THR A 24 0.84 -46.04 -7.81
N VAL A 25 0.60 -46.72 -6.68
CA VAL A 25 0.06 -46.10 -5.46
C VAL A 25 1.01 -45.04 -4.92
N SER A 26 2.32 -45.33 -4.88
CA SER A 26 3.33 -44.38 -4.42
C SER A 26 3.41 -43.14 -5.32
N ALA A 27 3.35 -43.32 -6.65
CA ALA A 27 3.32 -42.22 -7.61
C ALA A 27 2.09 -41.33 -7.41
N ILE A 28 0.92 -41.92 -7.17
CA ILE A 28 -0.32 -41.17 -6.88
C ILE A 28 -0.17 -40.35 -5.59
N ILE A 29 0.34 -40.96 -4.52
CA ILE A 29 0.54 -40.27 -3.22
C ILE A 29 1.49 -39.07 -3.38
N ILE A 30 2.64 -39.28 -4.03
CA ILE A 30 3.62 -38.21 -4.29
C ILE A 30 2.98 -37.11 -5.16
N GLY A 31 2.20 -37.49 -6.18
CA GLY A 31 1.47 -36.54 -7.02
C GLY A 31 0.50 -35.66 -6.23
N VAL A 32 -0.27 -36.25 -5.32
CA VAL A 32 -1.21 -35.50 -4.46
C VAL A 32 -0.47 -34.57 -3.49
N ILE A 33 0.60 -35.05 -2.85
CA ILE A 33 1.41 -34.23 -1.93
C ILE A 33 2.07 -33.07 -2.69
N GLY A 34 2.62 -33.35 -3.88
CA GLY A 34 3.21 -32.35 -4.76
C GLY A 34 2.20 -31.29 -5.18
N LEU A 35 1.01 -31.70 -5.63
CA LEU A 35 -0.05 -30.78 -6.05
C LEU A 35 -0.54 -29.90 -4.89
N ASN A 36 -0.73 -30.48 -3.70
CA ASN A 36 -1.13 -29.72 -2.51
C ASN A 36 -0.04 -28.73 -2.09
N THR A 37 1.23 -29.15 -2.13
CA THR A 37 2.37 -28.27 -1.83
C THR A 37 2.44 -27.13 -2.83
N TRP A 38 2.25 -27.41 -4.12
CA TRP A 38 2.26 -26.40 -5.16
C TRP A 38 1.10 -25.41 -5.02
N ARG A 39 -0.12 -25.87 -4.75
CA ARG A 39 -1.26 -24.99 -4.44
C ARG A 39 -0.98 -24.08 -3.25
N ARG A 40 -0.38 -24.63 -2.18
CA ARG A 40 0.00 -23.84 -1.00
C ARG A 40 1.08 -22.80 -1.33
N GLN A 41 2.07 -23.17 -2.14
CA GLN A 41 3.11 -22.23 -2.59
C GLN A 41 2.53 -21.10 -3.45
N LEU A 42 1.66 -21.41 -4.42
CA LEU A 42 1.03 -20.38 -5.25
C LEU A 42 0.22 -19.38 -4.40
N LYS A 43 -0.55 -19.88 -3.45
CA LYS A 43 -1.30 -19.04 -2.51
C LYS A 43 -0.35 -18.18 -1.65
N GLY A 44 0.68 -18.80 -1.06
CA GLY A 44 1.66 -18.09 -0.23
C GLY A 44 2.44 -17.01 -0.99
N THR A 45 2.83 -17.27 -2.23
CA THR A 45 3.51 -16.27 -3.08
C THR A 45 2.60 -15.10 -3.39
N SER A 46 1.33 -15.35 -3.73
CA SER A 46 0.36 -14.29 -3.98
C SER A 46 0.11 -13.44 -2.73
N GLU A 47 -0.05 -14.08 -1.57
CA GLU A 47 -0.21 -13.41 -0.28
C GLU A 47 1.00 -12.55 0.09
N TYR A 48 2.21 -13.09 -0.06
CA TYR A 48 3.45 -12.38 0.19
C TYR A 48 3.61 -11.13 -0.70
N GLU A 49 3.36 -11.27 -2.00
CA GLU A 49 3.50 -10.15 -2.95
C GLU A 49 2.51 -9.02 -2.66
N VAL A 50 1.25 -9.34 -2.34
CA VAL A 50 0.26 -8.31 -1.98
C VAL A 50 0.65 -7.62 -0.66
N ALA A 51 1.08 -8.38 0.35
CA ALA A 51 1.51 -7.81 1.63
C ALA A 51 2.74 -6.91 1.48
N LYS A 52 3.73 -7.32 0.67
CA LYS A 52 4.92 -6.52 0.38
C LYS A 52 4.55 -5.22 -0.35
N LYS A 53 3.70 -5.30 -1.38
CA LYS A 53 3.23 -4.11 -2.12
C LYS A 53 2.42 -3.17 -1.24
N ALA A 54 1.58 -3.70 -0.34
CA ALA A 54 0.82 -2.90 0.61
C ALA A 54 1.72 -2.01 1.46
N ILE A 55 2.80 -2.58 2.01
CA ILE A 55 3.77 -1.83 2.82
C ILE A 55 4.52 -0.81 1.96
N LEU A 56 5.08 -1.22 0.82
CA LEU A 56 5.87 -0.32 -0.04
C LEU A 56 5.07 0.87 -0.55
N LEU A 57 3.87 0.64 -1.10
CA LEU A 57 3.01 1.71 -1.60
C LEU A 57 2.51 2.61 -0.46
N THR A 58 2.38 2.08 0.76
CA THR A 58 2.06 2.89 1.93
C THR A 58 3.17 3.90 2.25
N TYR A 59 4.44 3.48 2.18
CA TYR A 59 5.57 4.40 2.31
C TYR A 59 5.63 5.40 1.16
N GLU A 60 5.33 4.98 -0.07
CA GLU A 60 5.27 5.91 -1.20
C GLU A 60 4.18 6.98 -1.01
N VAL A 61 3.01 6.60 -0.49
CA VAL A 61 1.93 7.53 -0.13
C VAL A 61 2.37 8.47 0.98
N GLU A 62 3.04 7.98 2.03
CA GLU A 62 3.61 8.82 3.09
C GLU A 62 4.57 9.87 2.52
N GLN A 63 5.52 9.46 1.67
CA GLN A 63 6.46 10.38 1.03
C GLN A 63 5.75 11.39 0.12
N ALA A 64 4.73 10.97 -0.62
CA ALA A 64 3.92 11.87 -1.44
C ALA A 64 3.14 12.89 -0.59
N ILE A 65 2.61 12.48 0.57
CA ILE A 65 1.97 13.38 1.54
C ILE A 65 2.97 14.44 2.02
N GLN A 66 4.19 14.05 2.38
CA GLN A 66 5.24 15.00 2.78
C GLN A 66 5.66 15.92 1.64
N GLY A 67 5.72 15.41 0.40
CA GLY A 67 5.97 16.20 -0.80
C GLY A 67 4.92 17.29 -1.03
N VAL A 68 3.63 16.97 -0.81
CA VAL A 68 2.55 17.97 -0.85
C VAL A 68 2.76 19.04 0.21
N ARG A 69 3.16 18.63 1.43
CA ARG A 69 3.35 19.51 2.59
C ARG A 69 4.64 20.33 2.58
N ASN A 70 5.48 20.22 1.56
CA ASN A 70 6.74 20.96 1.51
C ASN A 70 6.50 22.49 1.47
N PRO A 71 6.95 23.28 2.46
CA PRO A 71 6.72 24.73 2.49
C PRO A 71 7.47 25.50 1.41
N MET A 72 8.54 24.92 0.84
CA MET A 72 9.33 25.58 -0.19
C MET A 72 8.58 25.56 -1.52
N LEU A 73 8.34 26.76 -2.08
CA LEU A 73 7.71 26.97 -3.37
C LEU A 73 8.63 27.80 -4.26
N HIS A 74 8.91 27.30 -5.47
CA HIS A 74 9.59 28.07 -6.49
C HIS A 74 8.55 28.63 -7.47
N LEU A 75 8.17 29.89 -7.28
CA LEU A 75 7.24 30.55 -8.17
C LEU A 75 7.98 31.04 -9.43
N PRO A 76 7.44 30.82 -10.65
CA PRO A 76 7.98 31.39 -11.87
C PRO A 76 8.04 32.92 -11.78
N LYS A 77 9.17 33.53 -12.19
CA LYS A 77 9.39 34.98 -12.08
C LYS A 77 8.35 35.79 -12.86
N ASP A 78 8.01 35.31 -14.05
CA ASP A 78 6.99 35.89 -14.93
C ASP A 78 5.59 35.91 -14.29
N GLU A 79 5.21 34.85 -13.56
CA GLU A 79 3.95 34.81 -12.82
C GLU A 79 3.96 35.77 -11.62
N VAL A 80 5.11 35.93 -10.97
CA VAL A 80 5.31 36.87 -9.85
C VAL A 80 5.20 38.32 -10.34
N GLU A 81 5.90 38.66 -11.42
CA GLU A 81 5.91 39.99 -12.05
C GLU A 81 4.53 40.38 -12.59
N ALA A 82 3.76 39.40 -13.08
CA ALA A 82 2.41 39.62 -13.56
C ALA A 82 1.32 39.59 -12.47
N GLY A 83 1.70 39.48 -11.19
CA GLY A 83 0.75 39.49 -10.06
C GLY A 83 -0.11 38.23 -9.92
N ARG A 84 0.24 37.13 -10.60
CA ARG A 84 -0.51 35.85 -10.62
C ARG A 84 0.02 34.81 -9.62
N GLN A 85 0.71 35.26 -8.59
CA GLN A 85 1.36 34.43 -7.56
C GLN A 85 0.44 33.37 -6.96
N LEU A 86 -0.81 33.75 -6.66
CA LEU A 86 -1.80 32.85 -6.05
C LEU A 86 -2.19 31.70 -7.00
N ALA A 87 -2.38 32.01 -8.29
CA ALA A 87 -2.71 31.01 -9.29
C ALA A 87 -1.52 30.07 -9.55
N ALA A 88 -0.30 30.61 -9.56
CA ALA A 88 0.92 29.81 -9.68
C ALA A 88 1.10 28.86 -8.47
N GLU A 89 0.85 29.33 -7.25
CA GLU A 89 0.87 28.51 -6.04
C GLU A 89 -0.20 27.41 -6.08
N GLN A 90 -1.43 27.73 -6.50
CA GLN A 90 -2.51 26.74 -6.68
C GLN A 90 -2.11 25.64 -7.66
N LYS A 91 -1.47 26.01 -8.78
CA LYS A 91 -0.98 25.05 -9.76
C LYS A 91 0.05 24.09 -9.16
N ILE A 92 1.04 24.62 -8.41
CA ILE A 92 2.06 23.78 -7.75
C ILE A 92 1.40 22.77 -6.78
N TYR A 93 0.45 23.22 -5.96
CA TYR A 93 -0.26 22.33 -5.06
C TYR A 93 -1.14 21.31 -5.79
N SER A 94 -1.76 21.70 -6.90
CA SER A 94 -2.51 20.79 -7.78
C SER A 94 -1.62 19.68 -8.33
N ASP A 95 -0.42 20.02 -8.83
CA ASP A 95 0.53 19.06 -9.40
C ASP A 95 1.07 18.10 -8.33
N ARG A 96 1.38 18.62 -7.13
CA ARG A 96 1.77 17.80 -5.98
C ARG A 96 0.65 16.83 -5.57
N PHE A 97 -0.59 17.31 -5.51
CA PHE A 97 -1.74 16.46 -5.19
C PHE A 97 -2.00 15.41 -6.26
N ALA A 98 -1.83 15.72 -7.54
CA ALA A 98 -1.99 14.74 -8.61
C ALA A 98 -1.01 13.55 -8.42
N THR A 99 0.21 13.84 -7.99
CA THR A 99 1.20 12.80 -7.66
C THR A 99 0.74 11.94 -6.48
N LEU A 100 0.25 12.56 -5.40
CA LEU A 100 -0.32 11.84 -4.25
C LEU A 100 -1.55 10.99 -4.65
N GLU A 101 -2.46 11.52 -5.45
CA GLU A 101 -3.65 10.79 -5.89
C GLU A 101 -3.31 9.59 -6.77
N ASN A 102 -2.31 9.69 -7.63
CA ASN A 102 -1.82 8.56 -8.42
C ASN A 102 -1.29 7.44 -7.50
N LYS A 103 -0.49 7.79 -6.48
CA LYS A 103 0.00 6.82 -5.50
C LYS A 103 -1.11 6.23 -4.63
N TRP A 104 -2.09 7.04 -4.27
CA TRP A 104 -3.27 6.55 -3.58
C TRP A 104 -4.10 5.60 -4.45
N ALA A 105 -4.23 5.85 -5.75
CA ALA A 105 -4.96 4.96 -6.67
C ALA A 105 -4.26 3.60 -6.83
N GLU A 106 -2.93 3.58 -6.90
CA GLU A 106 -2.13 2.35 -6.86
C GLU A 106 -2.39 1.58 -5.54
N LEU A 107 -2.31 2.27 -4.40
CA LEU A 107 -2.55 1.67 -3.09
C LEU A 107 -4.00 1.20 -2.93
N GLN A 108 -4.97 1.90 -3.50
CA GLN A 108 -6.38 1.54 -3.47
C GLN A 108 -6.66 0.21 -4.19
N THR A 109 -5.87 -0.10 -5.22
CA THR A 109 -5.94 -1.41 -5.90
C THR A 109 -5.50 -2.51 -4.93
N ILE A 110 -4.36 -2.31 -4.25
CA ILE A 110 -3.87 -3.24 -3.22
C ILE A 110 -4.83 -3.37 -2.04
N LYS A 111 -5.47 -2.27 -1.63
CA LYS A 111 -6.53 -2.29 -0.61
C LYS A 111 -7.66 -3.25 -1.01
N LEU A 112 -8.13 -3.18 -2.25
CA LEU A 112 -9.19 -4.06 -2.74
C LEU A 112 -8.73 -5.52 -2.85
N GLU A 113 -7.52 -5.77 -3.35
CA GLU A 113 -6.94 -7.11 -3.40
C GLU A 113 -6.78 -7.71 -1.99
N SER A 114 -6.29 -6.92 -1.04
CA SER A 114 -6.13 -7.35 0.35
C SER A 114 -7.46 -7.76 0.98
N LYS A 115 -8.57 -7.09 0.60
CA LYS A 115 -9.93 -7.44 1.04
C LYS A 115 -10.33 -8.83 0.58
N VAL A 116 -9.94 -9.22 -0.62
CA VAL A 116 -10.26 -10.54 -1.20
C VAL A 116 -9.47 -11.63 -0.49
N ILE A 117 -8.22 -11.35 -0.10
CA ILE A 117 -7.30 -12.34 0.48
C ILE A 117 -7.51 -12.51 1.99
N TRP A 118 -7.60 -11.41 2.74
CA TRP A 118 -7.65 -11.40 4.21
C TRP A 118 -8.81 -10.59 4.78
N ASP A 119 -9.93 -10.51 4.06
CA ASP A 119 -11.18 -9.88 4.50
C ASP A 119 -11.14 -8.35 4.71
N ILE A 120 -12.27 -7.80 5.20
CA ILE A 120 -12.49 -6.37 5.40
C ILE A 120 -11.44 -5.72 6.31
N SER A 121 -10.92 -6.44 7.29
CA SER A 121 -9.94 -5.93 8.25
C SER A 121 -8.65 -5.46 7.58
N ALA A 122 -8.22 -6.16 6.52
CA ALA A 122 -7.07 -5.77 5.71
C ALA A 122 -7.31 -4.45 4.99
N ALA A 123 -8.48 -4.29 4.37
CA ALA A 123 -8.83 -3.06 3.67
C ALA A 123 -9.02 -1.87 4.62
N ASP A 124 -9.55 -2.13 5.82
CA ASP A 124 -9.80 -1.09 6.82
C ASP A 124 -8.51 -0.53 7.43
N SER A 125 -7.42 -1.29 7.42
CA SER A 125 -6.10 -0.81 7.86
C SER A 125 -5.65 0.45 7.11
N PHE A 126 -6.08 0.65 5.87
CA PHE A 126 -5.73 1.82 5.06
C PHE A 126 -6.62 3.06 5.31
N ASN A 127 -7.70 2.95 6.09
CA ASN A 127 -8.66 4.04 6.27
C ASN A 127 -8.02 5.27 6.92
N GLY A 128 -7.07 5.08 7.84
CA GLY A 128 -6.34 6.19 8.47
C GLY A 128 -5.59 7.07 7.45
N LEU A 129 -4.93 6.45 6.46
CA LEU A 129 -4.26 7.19 5.38
C LEU A 129 -5.25 7.98 4.53
N ARG A 130 -6.40 7.39 4.20
CA ARG A 130 -7.45 8.10 3.45
C ARG A 130 -7.94 9.33 4.19
N ASP A 131 -8.14 9.21 5.50
CA ASP A 131 -8.61 10.32 6.33
C ASP A 131 -7.57 11.44 6.43
N ILE A 132 -6.27 11.08 6.49
CA ILE A 132 -5.17 12.04 6.42
C ILE A 132 -5.17 12.79 5.10
N ILE A 133 -5.29 12.10 3.96
CA ILE A 133 -5.35 12.73 2.64
C ILE A 133 -6.54 13.69 2.56
N GLY A 134 -7.69 13.29 3.11
CA GLY A 134 -8.87 14.14 3.21
C GLY A 134 -8.65 15.40 4.05
N LYS A 135 -8.01 15.27 5.22
CA LYS A 135 -7.65 16.41 6.08
C LYS A 135 -6.66 17.35 5.40
N LEU A 136 -5.64 16.81 4.73
CA LEU A 136 -4.66 17.61 4.00
C LEU A 136 -5.32 18.38 2.85
N ARG A 137 -6.21 17.74 2.09
CA ARG A 137 -7.00 18.41 1.04
C ARG A 137 -7.83 19.54 1.61
N GLY A 138 -8.51 19.31 2.73
CA GLY A 138 -9.27 20.34 3.43
C GLY A 138 -8.40 21.51 3.91
N GLY A 139 -7.21 21.22 4.44
CA GLY A 139 -6.26 22.23 4.91
C GLY A 139 -5.71 23.10 3.77
N ILE A 140 -5.37 22.49 2.63
CA ILE A 140 -4.91 23.22 1.44
C ILE A 140 -6.04 24.04 0.82
N TRP A 141 -7.26 23.50 0.77
CA TRP A 141 -8.42 24.28 0.37
C TRP A 141 -8.63 25.50 1.28
N LEU A 142 -8.56 25.30 2.60
CA LEU A 142 -8.70 26.39 3.58
C LEU A 142 -7.58 27.42 3.46
N HIS A 143 -6.35 27.00 3.18
CA HIS A 143 -5.20 27.87 2.91
C HIS A 143 -5.50 28.85 1.78
N PHE A 144 -5.99 28.35 0.64
CA PHE A 144 -6.36 29.17 -0.50
C PHE A 144 -7.62 30.01 -0.26
N TRP A 145 -8.60 29.47 0.46
CA TRP A 145 -9.77 30.23 0.90
C TRP A 145 -9.35 31.45 1.72
N MET A 146 -8.46 31.29 2.70
CA MET A 146 -7.94 32.38 3.54
C MET A 146 -7.13 33.43 2.77
N LYS A 147 -6.56 33.04 1.62
CA LYS A 147 -5.90 33.94 0.66
C LYS A 147 -6.89 34.61 -0.32
N GLY A 148 -8.18 34.31 -0.21
CA GLY A 148 -9.24 34.90 -1.05
C GLY A 148 -9.42 34.22 -2.41
N ALA A 149 -8.77 33.09 -2.66
CA ALA A 149 -8.76 32.46 -3.99
C ALA A 149 -10.15 32.04 -4.51
N TYR A 150 -11.10 31.83 -3.60
CA TYR A 150 -12.47 31.39 -3.90
C TYR A 150 -13.53 32.37 -3.37
N ALA A 151 -13.11 33.52 -2.84
CA ALA A 151 -14.02 34.49 -2.25
C ALA A 151 -14.81 35.22 -3.35
N GLY A 152 -16.12 35.03 -3.37
CA GLY A 152 -17.02 35.78 -4.26
C GLY A 152 -17.22 37.23 -3.81
N PRO A 153 -17.88 38.07 -4.63
CA PRO A 153 -18.23 39.43 -4.25
C PRO A 153 -18.98 39.48 -2.90
N GLY A 154 -18.48 40.29 -1.96
CA GLY A 154 -19.08 40.45 -0.63
C GLY A 154 -18.74 39.36 0.39
N ALA A 155 -17.95 38.34 0.04
CA ALA A 155 -17.51 37.34 0.99
C ALA A 155 -16.51 37.92 2.02
N THR A 156 -16.77 37.66 3.30
CA THR A 156 -15.82 37.97 4.37
C THR A 156 -14.94 36.75 4.63
N VAL A 157 -13.64 36.89 4.41
CA VAL A 157 -12.65 35.82 4.63
C VAL A 157 -12.03 36.01 6.01
N ASP A 158 -12.27 35.07 6.92
CA ASP A 158 -11.53 35.00 8.18
C ASP A 158 -10.09 34.53 7.90
N ASN A 159 -9.17 35.49 7.86
CA ASN A 159 -7.75 35.29 7.63
C ASN A 159 -6.91 35.59 8.90
N SER A 160 -7.52 35.44 10.08
CA SER A 160 -6.87 35.70 11.36
C SER A 160 -5.57 34.91 11.53
N ALA A 161 -4.58 35.53 12.19
CA ALA A 161 -3.26 34.91 12.39
C ALA A 161 -3.38 33.54 13.09
N LYS A 162 -4.25 33.43 14.10
CA LYS A 162 -4.53 32.18 14.80
C LYS A 162 -5.00 31.08 13.83
N ARG A 163 -5.94 31.39 12.94
CA ARG A 163 -6.50 30.40 12.00
C ARG A 163 -5.47 29.95 10.97
N LYS A 164 -4.63 30.86 10.50
CA LYS A 164 -3.49 30.54 9.61
C LYS A 164 -2.53 29.57 10.30
N ILE A 165 -2.06 29.91 11.51
CA ILE A 165 -1.14 29.07 12.29
C ILE A 165 -1.71 27.67 12.52
N GLU A 166 -3.00 27.54 12.87
CA GLU A 166 -3.62 26.23 13.07
C GLU A 166 -3.71 25.43 11.77
N ASN A 167 -4.03 26.07 10.64
CA ASN A 167 -4.09 25.39 9.34
C ASN A 167 -2.71 25.01 8.82
N ASP A 168 -1.70 25.86 9.06
CA ASP A 168 -0.32 25.67 8.65
C ASP A 168 0.30 24.41 9.27
N LYS A 169 -0.14 24.01 10.49
CA LYS A 169 0.25 22.72 11.09
C LYS A 169 -0.13 21.51 10.25
N VAL A 170 -1.21 21.63 9.45
CA VAL A 170 -1.65 20.57 8.52
C VAL A 170 -0.94 20.72 7.18
N VAL A 171 -0.93 21.94 6.63
CA VAL A 171 -0.45 22.21 5.26
C VAL A 171 1.05 22.09 5.14
N TYR A 172 1.81 22.51 6.16
CA TYR A 172 3.25 22.56 6.11
C TYR A 172 3.89 21.48 6.97
N TYR A 173 4.84 20.78 6.36
CA TYR A 173 5.79 19.93 7.05
C TYR A 173 6.81 20.82 7.75
N THR A 174 6.93 20.66 9.07
CA THR A 174 7.87 21.44 9.88
C THR A 174 8.97 20.57 10.48
N SER A 175 8.63 19.35 10.90
CA SER A 175 9.58 18.36 11.41
C SER A 175 8.92 16.98 11.43
N GLU A 176 9.72 15.92 11.61
CA GLU A 176 9.19 14.55 11.76
C GLU A 176 8.26 14.41 12.98
N ASP A 177 8.46 15.24 13.99
CA ASP A 177 7.72 15.20 15.26
C ASP A 177 6.51 16.15 15.29
N ASP A 178 6.17 16.81 14.17
CA ASP A 178 4.98 17.67 14.13
C ASP A 178 3.69 16.85 14.26
N GLU A 179 2.65 17.43 14.87
CA GLU A 179 1.43 16.71 15.23
C GLU A 179 0.76 16.01 14.04
N PHE A 180 0.84 16.59 12.84
CA PHE A 180 0.26 15.99 11.64
C PHE A 180 1.18 14.91 11.06
N SER A 181 2.50 15.10 11.10
CA SER A 181 3.51 14.07 10.78
C SER A 181 3.39 12.84 11.68
N LEU A 182 3.16 13.01 12.99
CA LEU A 182 2.91 11.88 13.90
C LEU A 182 1.61 11.13 13.55
N LYS A 183 0.55 11.85 13.16
CA LYS A 183 -0.69 11.21 12.67
C LYS A 183 -0.44 10.39 11.39
N ILE A 184 0.37 10.91 10.47
CA ILE A 184 0.79 10.19 9.26
C ILE A 184 1.53 8.90 9.64
N LYS A 185 2.55 9.02 10.50
CA LYS A 185 3.36 7.90 10.96
C LYS A 185 2.52 6.81 11.62
N HIS A 186 1.59 7.17 12.50
CA HIS A 186 0.72 6.19 13.14
C HIS A 186 -0.23 5.48 12.15
N ALA A 187 -0.70 6.17 11.11
CA ALA A 187 -1.51 5.52 10.08
C ALA A 187 -0.67 4.55 9.22
N VAL A 188 0.58 4.92 8.90
CA VAL A 188 1.55 4.06 8.21
C VAL A 188 1.88 2.83 9.05
N GLU A 189 2.21 3.02 10.33
CA GLU A 189 2.49 1.95 11.29
C GLU A 189 1.30 1.00 11.45
N HIS A 190 0.07 1.51 11.39
CA HIS A 190 -1.13 0.67 11.47
C HIS A 190 -1.21 -0.31 10.29
N VAL A 191 -0.94 0.16 9.06
CA VAL A 191 -0.86 -0.69 7.87
C VAL A 191 0.32 -1.66 7.98
N GLU A 192 1.51 -1.17 8.31
CA GLU A 192 2.70 -2.00 8.44
C GLU A 192 2.47 -3.14 9.44
N ASN A 193 1.92 -2.83 10.60
CA ASN A 193 1.63 -3.82 11.64
C ASN A 193 0.63 -4.89 11.18
N PHE A 194 -0.32 -4.54 10.31
CA PHE A 194 -1.25 -5.53 9.76
C PHE A 194 -0.54 -6.50 8.79
N PHE A 195 0.38 -6.00 7.96
CA PHE A 195 1.02 -6.77 6.89
C PHE A 195 2.38 -7.38 7.26
N LYS A 196 3.06 -6.93 8.33
CA LYS A 196 4.42 -7.37 8.68
C LYS A 196 4.54 -8.89 8.85
N ASP A 197 3.57 -9.51 9.52
CA ASP A 197 3.55 -10.96 9.79
C ASP A 197 3.21 -11.79 8.53
N LYS A 198 2.77 -11.12 7.46
CA LYS A 198 2.46 -11.70 6.15
C LYS A 198 3.64 -11.60 5.17
N VAL A 199 4.64 -10.77 5.50
CA VAL A 199 5.88 -10.59 4.72
C VAL A 199 7.06 -11.29 5.39
N ARG A 200 7.17 -11.21 6.72
CA ARG A 200 8.23 -11.88 7.48
C ARG A 200 7.74 -13.26 7.89
N SER A 201 8.36 -14.32 7.35
CA SER A 201 8.15 -15.67 7.89
C SER A 201 8.52 -15.67 9.37
N LYS A 202 7.69 -16.27 10.21
CA LYS A 202 8.17 -16.84 11.47
C LYS A 202 9.12 -18.00 11.20
#